data_AF-A0A6G1JSL3-F1
#
_entry.id   AF-A0A6G1JSL3-F1
#
_cell.length_a   1.000
_cell.length_b   1.000
_cell.length_c   1.000
_cell.angle_alpha   90.00
_cell.angle_beta   90.00
_cell.angle_gamma   90.00
#
_symmetry.space_group_name_H-M   'P 1'
#
loop_
_entity.id
_entity.type
_entity.pdbx_description
1 polymer ?
#
loop_
_entity_poly.entity_id
_entity_poly.type
_entity_poly.pdbx_seq_one_letter_code
_entity_poly.pdbx_strand_id
1 'polypeptide(L)'
;MDSVLLLQFQRVEAALSTLIESIASYNPSPQAALDLVAADDELSHGLDQLARHQANHSRILALRAQDQALESQLKSGIATLAQLRHELYDTPATTFSQNSRPVPFDELLQFAKNISKFTVPPTYRERIPKGESETVKDSEKANENAGSGPVSSNGLGTPANTIAPPAIDAPTTEEGKETAAQADEAAPKDASQKDQEWLEQLRANKLVWYPWPDDHKIRGGNLMAIQHLLDQGKRPEDINIFDEAEEEKKRADEEEKRKEDALTALEPRMPTENAVPTSAGPRPPQQPREAFNAFDDFDD
;
A
#
# COMPACT_ATOMS: atom_id res chain seq x y z
N MET A 1 23.22 13.88 -30.71
CA MET A 1 22.36 12.93 -31.45
C MET A 1 22.42 13.24 -32.94
N ASP A 2 22.00 14.43 -33.35
CA ASP A 2 21.95 14.80 -34.77
C ASP A 2 23.30 14.68 -35.48
N SER A 3 24.40 15.07 -34.83
CA SER A 3 25.76 14.91 -35.38
C SER A 3 26.19 13.45 -35.56
N VAL A 4 25.74 12.54 -34.69
CA VAL A 4 26.07 11.11 -34.76
C VAL A 4 25.29 10.45 -35.88
N LEU A 5 24.00 10.77 -36.01
CA LEU A 5 23.18 10.30 -37.12
C LEU A 5 23.69 10.82 -38.46
N LEU A 6 24.07 12.09 -38.55
CA LEU A 6 24.66 12.65 -39.77
C LEU A 6 25.95 11.91 -40.17
N LEU A 7 26.79 11.55 -39.20
CA LEU A 7 28.00 10.77 -39.44
C LEU A 7 27.65 9.35 -39.93
N GLN A 8 26.68 8.68 -39.30
CA GLN A 8 26.20 7.35 -39.73
C GLN A 8 25.60 7.38 -41.14
N PHE A 9 24.79 8.39 -41.46
CA PHE A 9 24.26 8.60 -42.82
C PHE A 9 25.38 8.85 -43.84
N GLN A 10 26.37 9.68 -43.51
CA GLN A 10 27.54 9.90 -44.37
C GLN A 10 28.36 8.61 -44.57
N ARG A 11 28.44 7.75 -43.56
CA ARG A 11 29.13 6.45 -43.66
C ARG A 11 28.38 5.48 -44.57
N VAL A 12 27.05 5.41 -44.47
CA VAL A 12 26.20 4.62 -45.38
C VAL A 12 26.32 5.15 -46.82
N GLU A 13 26.29 6.47 -47.01
CA GLU A 13 26.46 7.10 -48.32
C GLU A 13 27.83 6.79 -48.93
N ALA A 14 28.90 6.87 -48.13
CA ALA A 14 30.24 6.50 -48.54
C ALA A 14 30.32 5.01 -48.93
N ALA A 15 29.78 4.10 -48.10
CA ALA A 15 29.76 2.66 -48.39
C ALA A 15 28.93 2.30 -49.63
N LEU A 16 27.82 3.01 -49.87
CA LEU A 16 27.04 2.86 -51.11
C LEU A 16 27.83 3.34 -52.33
N SER A 17 28.51 4.49 -52.23
CA SER A 17 29.32 5.02 -53.32
C SER A 17 30.46 4.09 -53.71
N THR A 18 31.14 3.48 -52.73
CA THR A 18 32.23 2.52 -52.96
C THR A 18 31.71 1.22 -53.56
N LEU A 19 30.55 0.73 -53.13
CA LEU A 19 29.92 -0.45 -53.72
C LEU A 19 29.54 -0.19 -55.19
N ILE A 20 28.90 0.95 -55.49
CA ILE A 20 28.52 1.34 -56.85
C ILE A 20 29.76 1.46 -57.74
N GLU A 21 30.83 2.08 -57.26
CA GLU A 21 32.08 2.20 -58.01
C GLU A 21 32.73 0.84 -58.28
N SER A 22 32.67 -0.10 -57.32
CA SER A 22 33.15 -1.47 -57.51
C SER A 22 32.35 -2.24 -58.58
N ILE A 23 31.03 -2.03 -58.64
CA ILE A 23 30.15 -2.63 -59.65
C ILE A 23 30.39 -1.99 -61.03
N ALA A 24 30.50 -0.66 -61.08
CA ALA A 24 30.72 0.09 -62.31
C ALA A 24 32.10 -0.19 -62.94
N SER A 25 33.11 -0.46 -62.11
CA SER A 25 34.45 -0.87 -62.55
C SER A 25 34.56 -2.37 -62.90
N TYR A 26 33.43 -3.10 -62.90
CA TYR A 26 33.35 -4.55 -63.16
C TYR A 26 34.23 -5.39 -62.21
N ASN A 27 34.54 -4.89 -61.02
CA ASN A 27 35.29 -5.58 -59.99
C ASN A 27 34.48 -5.64 -58.68
N PRO A 28 33.47 -6.53 -58.62
CA PRO A 28 32.58 -6.61 -57.46
C PRO A 28 33.37 -7.02 -56.22
N SER A 29 33.47 -6.10 -55.25
CA SER A 29 34.16 -6.39 -53.98
C SER A 29 33.14 -6.85 -52.93
N PRO A 30 33.25 -8.09 -52.39
CA PRO A 30 32.35 -8.56 -51.34
C PRO A 30 32.54 -7.76 -50.04
N GLN A 31 33.73 -7.17 -49.85
CA GLN A 31 34.04 -6.35 -48.68
C GLN A 31 33.23 -5.04 -48.64
N ALA A 32 32.99 -4.39 -49.78
CA ALA A 32 32.15 -3.18 -49.82
C ALA A 32 30.68 -3.49 -49.47
N ALA A 33 30.19 -4.69 -49.81
CA ALA A 33 28.86 -5.12 -49.42
C ALA A 33 28.76 -5.37 -47.91
N LEU A 34 29.79 -5.96 -47.29
CA LEU A 34 29.85 -6.14 -45.83
C LEU A 34 29.94 -4.81 -45.07
N ASP A 35 30.72 -3.85 -45.58
CA ASP A 35 30.84 -2.52 -44.96
C ASP A 35 29.52 -1.73 -45.07
N LEU A 36 28.76 -1.90 -46.16
CA LEU A 36 27.42 -1.33 -46.28
C LEU A 36 26.45 -1.91 -45.24
N VAL A 37 26.46 -3.24 -45.06
CA VAL A 37 25.61 -3.89 -44.04
C VAL A 37 25.97 -3.40 -42.65
N ALA A 38 27.27 -3.32 -42.33
CA ALA A 38 27.72 -2.80 -41.04
C ALA A 38 27.30 -1.34 -40.82
N ALA A 39 27.38 -0.49 -41.85
CA ALA A 39 26.95 0.91 -41.77
C ALA A 39 25.43 1.04 -41.59
N ASP A 40 24.64 0.16 -42.22
CA ASP A 40 23.17 0.11 -42.07
C ASP A 40 22.74 -0.38 -40.68
N ASP A 41 23.43 -1.38 -40.13
CA ASP A 41 23.23 -1.85 -38.75
C ASP A 41 23.50 -0.73 -37.73
N GLU A 42 24.59 0.02 -37.92
CA GLU A 42 24.95 1.17 -37.08
C GLU A 42 23.90 2.30 -37.16
N LEU A 43 23.40 2.59 -38.37
CA LEU A 43 22.33 3.58 -38.58
C LEU A 43 21.03 3.14 -37.91
N SER A 44 20.66 1.87 -38.05
CA SER A 44 19.47 1.29 -37.42
C SER A 44 19.55 1.41 -35.90
N HIS A 45 20.72 1.12 -35.31
CA HIS A 45 20.96 1.30 -33.89
C HIS A 45 20.84 2.78 -33.45
N GLY A 46 21.37 3.70 -34.25
CA GLY A 46 21.24 5.14 -34.00
C GLY A 46 19.80 5.63 -34.01
N LEU A 47 18.98 5.14 -34.95
CA LEU A 47 17.55 5.46 -35.04
C LEU A 47 16.76 4.90 -33.86
N ASP A 48 17.04 3.66 -33.44
CA ASP A 48 16.44 3.08 -32.24
C ASP A 48 16.76 3.89 -30.99
N GLN A 49 18.02 4.35 -30.87
CA GLN A 49 18.44 5.19 -29.76
C GLN A 49 17.71 6.55 -29.79
N LEU A 50 17.53 7.15 -30.96
CA LEU A 50 16.75 8.39 -31.11
C LEU A 50 15.29 8.19 -30.73
N ALA A 51 14.65 7.10 -31.17
CA ALA A 51 13.27 6.79 -30.81
C ALA A 51 13.10 6.65 -29.29
N ARG A 52 14.05 5.98 -28.62
CA ARG A 52 14.08 5.88 -27.14
C ARG A 52 14.22 7.24 -26.49
N HIS A 53 15.10 8.10 -27.00
CA HIS A 53 15.26 9.46 -26.47
C HIS A 53 13.99 10.31 -26.65
N GLN A 54 13.30 10.19 -27.78
CA GLN A 54 12.03 10.89 -28.02
C GLN A 54 10.94 10.41 -27.06
N ALA A 55 10.80 9.10 -26.87
CA ALA A 55 9.85 8.53 -25.91
C ALA A 55 10.15 8.95 -24.46
N ASN A 56 11.43 8.96 -24.08
CA ASN A 56 11.87 9.45 -22.77
C ASN A 56 11.59 10.94 -22.61
N HIS A 57 11.84 11.75 -23.63
CA HIS A 57 11.57 13.18 -23.61
C HIS A 57 10.08 13.46 -23.44
N SER A 58 9.19 12.79 -24.20
CA SER A 58 7.74 12.95 -24.03
C SER A 58 7.29 12.53 -22.63
N ARG A 59 7.88 11.47 -22.06
CA ARG A 59 7.63 11.05 -20.68
C ARG A 59 8.06 12.11 -19.67
N ILE A 60 9.24 12.71 -19.83
CA ILE A 60 9.72 13.78 -18.96
C ILE A 60 8.79 14.99 -19.03
N LEU A 61 8.31 15.37 -20.22
CA LEU A 61 7.34 16.46 -20.35
C LEU A 61 6.02 16.15 -19.65
N ALA A 62 5.51 14.92 -19.78
CA ALA A 62 4.31 14.49 -19.08
C ALA A 62 4.47 14.54 -17.55
N LEU A 63 5.62 14.06 -17.03
CA LEU A 63 5.93 14.11 -15.61
C LEU A 63 6.01 15.56 -15.10
N ARG A 64 6.68 16.46 -15.85
CA ARG A 64 6.73 17.88 -15.49
C ARG A 64 5.34 18.53 -15.46
N ALA A 65 4.47 18.17 -16.39
CA ALA A 65 3.09 18.66 -16.37
C ALA A 65 2.31 18.14 -15.16
N GLN A 66 2.53 16.88 -14.76
CA GLN A 66 1.94 16.30 -13.55
C GLN A 66 2.46 16.98 -12.28
N ASP A 67 3.78 17.22 -12.18
CA ASP A 67 4.38 17.92 -11.05
C ASP A 67 3.80 19.33 -10.90
N GLN A 68 3.68 20.08 -12.01
CA GLN A 68 3.06 21.40 -12.01
C GLN A 68 1.58 21.36 -11.58
N ALA A 69 0.84 20.34 -12.01
CA ALA A 69 -0.55 20.16 -11.60
C ALA A 69 -0.66 19.88 -10.08
N LEU A 70 0.17 18.98 -9.55
CA LEU A 70 0.22 18.68 -8.12
C LEU A 70 0.65 19.88 -7.28
N GLU A 71 1.65 20.64 -7.74
CA GLU A 71 2.04 21.90 -7.09
C GLU A 71 0.89 22.90 -7.06
N SER A 72 0.14 23.04 -8.16
CA SER A 72 -1.01 23.94 -8.21
C SER A 72 -2.10 23.51 -7.24
N GLN A 73 -2.33 22.20 -7.11
CA GLN A 73 -3.27 21.63 -6.15
C GLN A 73 -2.82 21.93 -4.71
N LEU A 74 -1.55 21.71 -4.38
CA LEU A 74 -0.98 22.00 -3.06
C LEU A 74 -1.11 23.49 -2.73
N LYS A 75 -0.73 24.38 -3.66
CA LYS A 75 -0.85 25.84 -3.51
C LYS A 75 -2.30 26.24 -3.24
N SER A 76 -3.25 25.67 -3.99
CA SER A 76 -4.68 25.92 -3.78
C SER A 76 -5.16 25.39 -2.42
N GLY A 77 -4.73 24.19 -2.01
CA GLY A 77 -5.02 23.60 -0.71
C GLY A 77 -4.53 24.47 0.44
N ILE A 78 -3.27 24.91 0.40
CA ILE A 78 -2.72 25.81 1.42
C ILE A 78 -3.45 27.15 1.43
N ALA A 79 -3.78 27.71 0.27
CA ALA A 79 -4.57 28.94 0.20
C ALA A 79 -5.96 28.77 0.84
N THR A 80 -6.65 27.66 0.57
CA THR A 80 -7.96 27.36 1.19
C THR A 80 -7.84 27.16 2.70
N LEU A 81 -6.80 26.47 3.20
CA LEU A 81 -6.57 26.32 4.63
C LEU A 81 -6.24 27.66 5.30
N ALA A 82 -5.43 28.50 4.66
CA ALA A 82 -5.13 29.83 5.17
C ALA A 82 -6.39 30.70 5.23
N GLN A 83 -7.26 30.61 4.22
CA GLN A 83 -8.54 31.30 4.20
C GLN A 83 -9.50 30.77 5.27
N LEU A 84 -9.65 29.45 5.42
CA LEU A 84 -10.46 28.85 6.48
C LEU A 84 -9.94 29.24 7.87
N ARG A 85 -8.62 29.30 8.04
CA ARG A 85 -8.01 29.80 9.26
C ARG A 85 -8.43 31.25 9.51
N HIS A 86 -8.32 32.12 8.50
CA HIS A 86 -8.74 33.51 8.61
C HIS A 86 -10.24 33.62 8.96
N GLU A 87 -11.09 32.85 8.29
CA GLU A 87 -12.53 32.80 8.55
C GLU A 87 -12.82 32.34 9.99
N LEU A 88 -12.12 31.34 10.51
CA LEU A 88 -12.27 30.90 11.91
C LEU A 88 -11.84 31.98 12.92
N TYR A 89 -10.78 32.72 12.64
CA TYR A 89 -10.40 33.85 13.49
C TYR A 89 -11.40 35.01 13.41
N ASP A 90 -11.98 35.23 12.24
CA ASP A 90 -12.97 36.28 12.01
C ASP A 90 -14.36 35.91 12.54
N THR A 91 -14.68 34.62 12.71
CA THR A 91 -15.92 34.21 13.35
C THR A 91 -15.93 34.68 14.80
N PRO A 92 -16.80 35.64 15.17
CA PRO A 92 -16.86 36.10 16.54
C PRO A 92 -17.37 34.94 17.41
N ALA A 93 -16.62 34.61 18.46
CA ALA A 93 -17.07 33.66 19.48
C ALA A 93 -18.46 34.10 19.95
N THR A 94 -19.39 33.13 20.08
CA THR A 94 -20.77 33.41 20.48
C THR A 94 -20.78 34.04 21.86
N THR A 95 -20.83 35.37 21.91
CA THR A 95 -20.98 36.11 23.16
C THR A 95 -22.46 36.15 23.47
N PHE A 96 -22.85 35.44 24.53
CA PHE A 96 -24.20 35.59 25.07
C PHE A 96 -24.33 37.04 25.53
N SER A 97 -25.35 37.75 25.03
CA SER A 97 -25.60 39.11 25.50
C SER A 97 -25.75 39.10 27.01
N GLN A 98 -25.18 40.06 27.73
CA GLN A 98 -25.34 40.17 29.18
C GLN A 98 -26.81 40.31 29.64
N ASN A 99 -27.72 40.59 28.69
CA ASN A 99 -29.17 40.61 28.88
C ASN A 99 -29.85 39.25 28.62
N SER A 100 -29.11 38.14 28.59
CA SER A 100 -29.75 36.82 28.46
C SER A 100 -30.58 36.56 29.73
N ARG A 101 -31.90 36.45 29.55
CA ARG A 101 -32.80 36.10 30.65
C ARG A 101 -32.46 34.66 31.08
N PRO A 102 -32.06 34.42 32.33
CA PRO A 102 -31.90 33.06 32.81
C PRO A 102 -33.27 32.38 32.79
N VAL A 103 -33.38 31.29 32.04
CA VAL A 103 -34.63 30.51 31.97
C VAL A 103 -34.60 29.48 33.11
N PRO A 104 -35.56 29.52 34.05
CA PRO A 104 -35.61 28.56 35.14
C PRO A 104 -35.95 27.16 34.61
N PHE A 105 -35.44 26.15 35.30
CA PHE A 105 -35.57 24.75 34.90
C PHE A 105 -37.04 24.29 34.79
N ASP A 106 -37.93 24.78 35.66
CA ASP A 106 -39.34 24.41 35.65
C ASP A 106 -40.07 24.92 34.41
N GLU A 107 -39.78 26.15 33.96
CA GLU A 107 -40.33 26.72 32.72
C GLU A 107 -39.83 25.93 31.50
N LEU A 108 -38.56 25.51 31.49
CA LEU A 108 -37.99 24.66 30.44
C LEU A 108 -38.66 23.30 30.38
N LEU A 109 -38.86 22.63 31.51
CA LEU A 109 -39.51 21.32 31.55
C LEU A 109 -40.99 21.39 31.18
N GLN A 110 -41.70 22.43 31.61
CA GLN A 110 -43.09 22.64 31.22
C GLN A 110 -43.22 22.92 29.72
N PHE A 111 -42.33 23.75 29.17
CA PHE A 111 -42.28 24.02 27.74
C PHE A 111 -41.93 22.75 26.95
N ALA A 112 -40.90 22.01 27.38
CA ALA A 112 -40.49 20.73 26.79
C ALA A 112 -41.64 19.70 26.77
N LYS A 113 -42.42 19.61 27.87
CA LYS A 113 -43.61 18.75 27.95
C LYS A 113 -44.70 19.14 26.94
N ASN A 114 -44.82 20.42 26.62
CA ASN A 114 -45.82 20.90 25.66
C ASN A 114 -45.41 20.65 24.21
N ILE A 115 -44.11 20.80 23.89
CA ILE A 115 -43.60 20.58 22.53
C ILE A 115 -43.30 19.11 22.23
N SER A 116 -43.08 18.26 23.24
CA SER A 116 -42.72 16.85 23.04
C SER A 116 -43.73 16.10 22.19
N LYS A 117 -45.02 16.42 22.27
CA LYS A 117 -46.08 15.82 21.46
C LYS A 117 -45.93 16.09 19.96
N PHE A 118 -45.27 17.19 19.58
CA PHE A 118 -45.12 17.64 18.20
C PHE A 118 -43.71 17.43 17.66
N THR A 119 -42.72 17.28 18.54
CA THR A 119 -41.32 17.05 18.16
C THR A 119 -40.93 15.57 18.15
N VAL A 120 -41.83 14.68 18.58
CA VAL A 120 -41.61 13.24 18.56
C VAL A 120 -41.94 12.70 17.16
N PRO A 121 -40.97 12.10 16.44
CA PRO A 121 -41.21 11.52 15.13
C PRO A 121 -42.19 10.33 15.22
N PRO A 122 -42.99 10.07 14.17
CA PRO A 122 -44.06 9.06 14.17
C PRO A 122 -43.58 7.61 14.37
N THR A 123 -42.27 7.37 14.42
CA THR A 123 -41.66 6.07 14.72
C THR A 123 -41.42 5.85 16.21
N TYR A 124 -41.70 6.83 17.07
CA TYR A 124 -41.49 6.70 18.50
C TYR A 124 -42.51 5.76 19.12
N ARG A 125 -42.03 4.63 19.63
CA ARG A 125 -42.79 3.70 20.45
C ARG A 125 -42.45 3.98 21.92
N GLU A 126 -43.44 4.38 22.71
CA GLU A 126 -43.27 4.49 24.16
C GLU A 126 -42.80 3.13 24.71
N ARG A 127 -41.76 3.14 25.56
CA ARG A 127 -41.35 1.93 26.28
C ARG A 127 -42.49 1.53 27.22
N ILE A 128 -43.12 0.40 26.94
CA ILE A 128 -44.08 -0.24 27.86
C ILE A 128 -43.35 -0.46 29.20
N PRO A 129 -43.85 0.09 30.31
CA PRO A 129 -43.29 -0.20 31.62
C PRO A 129 -43.46 -1.69 31.91
N LYS A 130 -42.35 -2.35 32.21
CA LYS A 130 -42.31 -3.79 32.45
C LYS A 130 -42.87 -4.06 33.86
N GLY A 131 -44.17 -4.31 33.96
CA GLY A 131 -44.79 -4.78 35.20
C GLY A 131 -46.32 -4.73 35.15
N GLU A 132 -46.92 -5.91 35.36
CA GLU A 132 -48.32 -6.20 35.72
C GLU A 132 -49.25 -6.78 34.62
N SER A 133 -49.40 -8.11 34.70
CA SER A 133 -50.65 -8.89 34.65
C SER A 133 -51.39 -9.02 33.30
N GLU A 134 -51.23 -10.14 32.58
CA GLU A 134 -52.03 -11.39 32.64
C GLU A 134 -53.31 -11.42 31.76
N THR A 135 -53.39 -12.51 30.98
CA THR A 135 -54.58 -13.30 30.61
C THR A 135 -55.79 -12.64 29.94
N VAL A 136 -55.94 -12.82 28.61
CA VAL A 136 -57.17 -13.38 28.00
C VAL A 136 -56.78 -14.18 26.73
N LYS A 137 -57.33 -15.39 26.66
CA LYS A 137 -57.22 -16.39 25.59
C LYS A 137 -58.07 -16.08 24.34
N ASP A 138 -57.53 -16.54 23.22
CA ASP A 138 -58.15 -17.20 22.06
C ASP A 138 -59.19 -16.50 21.16
N SER A 139 -58.84 -16.34 19.89
CA SER A 139 -59.58 -16.98 18.77
C SER A 139 -58.77 -17.07 17.47
N GLU A 140 -58.51 -18.34 17.13
CA GLU A 140 -58.08 -19.04 15.91
C GLU A 140 -57.86 -18.37 14.52
N LYS A 141 -56.73 -18.83 13.93
CA LYS A 141 -56.49 -19.44 12.59
C LYS A 141 -56.19 -18.59 11.34
N ALA A 142 -54.91 -18.72 10.97
CA ALA A 142 -54.37 -19.18 9.67
C ALA A 142 -54.37 -18.22 8.47
N ASN A 143 -53.18 -17.70 8.13
CA ASN A 143 -52.58 -18.03 6.84
C ASN A 143 -51.04 -17.89 6.89
N GLU A 144 -50.39 -18.78 6.16
CA GLU A 144 -48.95 -18.99 6.04
C GLU A 144 -48.28 -17.86 5.24
N ASN A 145 -47.16 -17.33 5.75
CA ASN A 145 -45.91 -17.18 4.97
C ASN A 145 -44.78 -16.77 5.91
N ALA A 146 -43.81 -17.68 6.10
CA ALA A 146 -42.54 -17.38 6.73
C ALA A 146 -41.62 -16.72 5.69
N GLY A 147 -41.20 -15.48 5.96
CA GLY A 147 -40.25 -14.75 5.13
C GLY A 147 -39.48 -13.74 5.99
N SER A 148 -38.30 -14.17 6.41
CA SER A 148 -37.33 -13.50 7.28
C SER A 148 -36.80 -12.17 6.72
N GLY A 149 -36.42 -11.26 7.61
CA GLY A 149 -35.35 -10.27 7.32
C GLY A 149 -35.56 -8.88 7.94
N PRO A 150 -34.73 -8.45 8.92
CA PRO A 150 -34.64 -7.04 9.28
C PRO A 150 -33.89 -6.28 8.17
N VAL A 151 -34.56 -5.33 7.54
CA VAL A 151 -33.93 -4.40 6.61
C VAL A 151 -33.15 -3.37 7.43
N SER A 152 -31.84 -3.56 7.52
CA SER A 152 -30.88 -2.53 7.94
C SER A 152 -30.78 -1.47 6.85
N SER A 153 -31.18 -0.23 7.16
CA SER A 153 -31.04 0.91 6.26
C SER A 153 -30.67 2.16 7.06
N ASN A 154 -29.44 2.65 6.81
CA ASN A 154 -28.85 3.96 7.13
C ASN A 154 -28.71 4.33 8.62
N GLY A 155 -27.57 4.81 9.14
CA GLY A 155 -26.50 5.57 8.48
C GLY A 155 -26.74 7.07 8.71
N LEU A 156 -26.15 7.61 9.79
CA LEU A 156 -25.64 8.99 10.02
C LEU A 156 -25.71 9.39 11.51
N GLY A 157 -24.56 9.79 12.07
CA GLY A 157 -24.51 10.88 13.07
C GLY A 157 -24.27 10.51 14.53
N THR A 158 -23.03 10.16 14.90
CA THR A 158 -22.51 10.39 16.25
C THR A 158 -21.71 11.71 16.26
N PRO A 159 -22.15 12.76 16.99
CA PRO A 159 -21.31 13.93 17.23
C PRO A 159 -20.33 13.60 18.37
N ALA A 160 -19.04 13.50 18.02
CA ALA A 160 -17.95 13.49 18.99
C ALA A 160 -17.79 14.91 19.56
N ASN A 161 -17.99 15.00 20.87
CA ASN A 161 -17.87 16.21 21.66
C ASN A 161 -16.39 16.63 21.75
N THR A 162 -16.16 17.89 21.42
CA THR A 162 -15.07 18.79 21.84
C THR A 162 -14.31 18.38 23.11
N ILE A 163 -12.98 18.35 23.04
CA ILE A 163 -12.03 19.04 23.94
C ILE A 163 -10.71 19.23 23.18
N ALA A 164 -10.24 20.47 23.14
CA ALA A 164 -8.88 20.92 22.82
C ALA A 164 -8.56 22.08 23.80
N PRO A 165 -7.32 22.58 23.94
CA PRO A 165 -5.99 21.96 23.89
C PRO A 165 -5.14 22.41 25.14
N PRO A 166 -3.79 22.28 25.14
CA PRO A 166 -3.01 23.42 24.66
C PRO A 166 -1.82 23.07 23.75
N ALA A 167 -1.47 24.07 22.92
CA ALA A 167 -0.33 24.15 22.00
C ALA A 167 1.03 24.10 22.75
N ILE A 168 2.19 23.92 22.10
CA ILE A 168 2.97 24.97 21.40
C ILE A 168 4.15 24.33 20.62
N ASP A 169 4.32 24.80 19.38
CA ASP A 169 5.50 25.01 18.50
C ASP A 169 6.62 23.96 18.21
N ALA A 170 7.00 23.99 16.91
CA ALA A 170 8.05 23.27 16.16
C ALA A 170 9.48 23.79 16.44
N PRO A 171 10.55 23.51 15.63
CA PRO A 171 10.94 22.35 14.79
C PRO A 171 12.33 21.78 15.18
N THR A 172 12.70 20.65 14.57
CA THR A 172 14.00 19.95 14.71
C THR A 172 15.11 20.57 13.85
N THR A 173 16.29 20.81 14.42
CA THR A 173 17.60 20.68 13.73
C THR A 173 18.67 20.22 14.71
N GLU A 174 19.23 19.04 14.39
CA GLU A 174 20.59 18.50 14.62
C GLU A 174 21.29 18.49 15.99
N GLU A 175 21.82 17.28 16.26
CA GLU A 175 23.05 16.89 16.99
C GLU A 175 23.16 17.00 18.53
N GLY A 176 23.49 15.85 19.13
CA GLY A 176 24.59 15.78 20.10
C GLY A 176 24.28 15.74 21.60
N LYS A 177 24.23 14.50 22.13
CA LYS A 177 24.92 14.03 23.36
C LYS A 177 24.46 14.50 24.76
N GLU A 178 24.04 13.48 25.52
CA GLU A 178 24.15 13.28 26.99
C GLU A 178 23.68 14.40 27.95
N THR A 179 22.59 14.13 28.67
CA THR A 179 22.65 14.06 30.14
C THR A 179 21.42 13.34 30.70
N ALA A 180 21.66 12.40 31.61
CA ALA A 180 20.64 11.74 32.40
C ALA A 180 20.03 12.72 33.41
N ALA A 181 18.70 12.83 33.42
CA ALA A 181 17.93 13.21 34.60
C ALA A 181 16.48 12.71 34.47
N GLN A 182 16.09 11.91 35.45
CA GLN A 182 14.74 11.49 35.84
C GLN A 182 13.57 12.31 35.27
N ALA A 183 12.66 11.62 34.60
CA ALA A 183 11.25 11.95 34.59
C ALA A 183 10.46 10.67 34.90
N ASP A 184 10.19 10.49 36.19
CA ASP A 184 9.04 9.69 36.65
C ASP A 184 7.79 10.40 36.12
N GLU A 185 7.23 9.93 35.01
CA GLU A 185 6.00 10.46 34.46
C GLU A 185 4.88 9.42 34.56
N ALA A 186 3.96 9.75 35.47
CA ALA A 186 2.76 9.06 35.90
C ALA A 186 2.11 8.13 34.85
N ALA A 187 2.04 6.85 35.22
CA ALA A 187 1.10 5.92 34.60
C ALA A 187 -0.34 6.46 34.74
N PRO A 188 -1.16 6.42 33.67
CA PRO A 188 -2.57 6.80 33.74
C PRO A 188 -3.28 5.87 34.72
N LYS A 189 -3.91 6.45 35.76
CA LYS A 189 -4.47 5.74 36.92
C LYS A 189 -5.74 4.92 36.63
N ASP A 190 -6.20 4.87 35.39
CA ASP A 190 -7.43 4.17 34.98
C ASP A 190 -7.18 3.04 33.95
N ALA A 191 -5.93 2.65 33.70
CA ALA A 191 -5.65 1.50 32.84
C ALA A 191 -5.97 0.19 33.58
N SER A 192 -6.85 -0.62 33.02
CA SER A 192 -7.16 -1.96 33.55
C SER A 192 -5.87 -2.78 33.59
N GLN A 193 -5.74 -3.75 34.51
CA GLN A 193 -4.55 -4.61 34.62
C GLN A 193 -4.17 -5.24 33.27
N LYS A 194 -5.19 -5.59 32.48
CA LYS A 194 -5.04 -6.11 31.11
C LYS A 194 -4.36 -5.11 30.15
N ASP A 195 -4.66 -3.82 30.30
CA ASP A 195 -4.11 -2.76 29.44
C ASP A 195 -2.63 -2.50 29.79
N GLN A 196 -2.28 -2.62 31.07
CA GLN A 196 -0.89 -2.51 31.54
C GLN A 196 -0.04 -3.68 31.02
N GLU A 197 -0.54 -4.90 31.14
CA GLU A 197 0.13 -6.09 30.58
C GLU A 197 0.28 -5.99 29.05
N TRP A 198 -0.73 -5.47 28.35
CA TRP A 198 -0.66 -5.24 26.90
C TRP A 198 0.38 -4.18 26.53
N LEU A 199 0.46 -3.08 27.28
CA LEU A 199 1.48 -2.03 27.08
C LEU A 199 2.88 -2.54 27.38
N GLU A 200 3.06 -3.39 28.41
CA GLU A 200 4.33 -4.05 28.70
C GLU A 200 4.74 -5.01 27.57
N GLN A 201 3.80 -5.80 27.04
CA GLN A 201 4.04 -6.66 25.87
C GLN A 201 4.40 -5.83 24.62
N LEU A 202 3.76 -4.67 24.41
CA LEU A 202 4.07 -3.78 23.29
C LEU A 202 5.49 -3.21 23.40
N ARG A 203 5.86 -2.75 24.60
CA ARG A 203 7.22 -2.23 24.87
C ARG A 203 8.27 -3.33 24.76
N ALA A 204 7.98 -4.54 25.23
CA ALA A 204 8.86 -5.71 25.10
C ALA A 204 9.07 -6.10 23.64
N ASN A 205 8.01 -6.03 22.82
CA ASN A 205 8.06 -6.37 21.40
C ASN A 205 8.70 -5.28 20.52
N LYS A 206 9.08 -4.12 21.08
CA LYS A 206 9.66 -2.96 20.35
C LYS A 206 8.92 -2.65 19.04
N LEU A 207 7.60 -2.83 19.02
CA LEU A 207 6.79 -2.53 17.85
C LEU A 207 6.66 -1.02 17.75
N VAL A 208 7.45 -0.42 16.87
CA VAL A 208 7.29 0.99 16.49
C VAL A 208 5.94 1.09 15.79
N TRP A 209 4.99 1.78 16.42
CA TRP A 209 3.70 2.04 15.81
C TRP A 209 3.90 2.92 14.58
N TYR A 210 3.65 2.35 13.40
CA TYR A 210 3.55 3.10 12.17
C TYR A 210 2.08 3.32 11.81
N PRO A 211 1.70 4.54 11.38
CA PRO A 211 0.32 4.86 11.01
C PRO A 211 -0.20 4.09 9.77
N TRP A 212 0.67 3.37 9.05
CA TRP A 212 0.32 2.49 7.94
C TRP A 212 1.11 1.17 8.02
N PRO A 213 0.57 0.05 7.52
CA PRO A 213 1.31 -1.21 7.43
C PRO A 213 2.55 -1.09 6.53
N ASP A 214 3.61 -1.83 6.86
CA ASP A 214 4.82 -1.91 6.03
C ASP A 214 4.54 -2.60 4.68
N ASP A 215 5.26 -2.21 3.63
CA ASP A 215 5.11 -2.77 2.26
C ASP A 215 5.21 -4.30 2.24
N HIS A 216 6.11 -4.90 3.04
CA HIS A 216 6.24 -6.35 3.17
C HIS A 216 4.97 -7.01 3.73
N LYS A 217 4.28 -6.36 4.68
CA LYS A 217 3.01 -6.87 5.24
C LYS A 217 1.87 -6.74 4.25
N ILE A 218 1.91 -5.71 3.41
CA ILE A 218 0.94 -5.51 2.34
C ILE A 218 1.13 -6.58 1.25
N ARG A 219 2.37 -6.81 0.81
CA ARG A 219 2.72 -7.83 -0.20
C ARG A 219 2.49 -9.26 0.27
N GLY A 220 2.73 -9.55 1.54
CA GLY A 220 2.50 -10.89 2.11
C GLY A 220 1.08 -11.12 2.63
N GLY A 221 0.24 -10.09 2.64
CA GLY A 221 -1.09 -10.12 3.23
C GLY A 221 -2.21 -10.32 2.21
N ASN A 222 -3.43 -10.36 2.73
CA ASN A 222 -4.65 -10.56 1.93
C ASN A 222 -4.85 -9.49 0.85
N LEU A 223 -4.28 -8.29 1.00
CA LEU A 223 -4.42 -7.24 -0.01
C LEU A 223 -3.72 -7.62 -1.32
N MET A 224 -2.54 -8.23 -1.25
CA MET A 224 -1.83 -8.72 -2.43
C MET A 224 -2.57 -9.90 -3.07
N ALA A 225 -3.15 -10.78 -2.25
CA ALA A 225 -3.99 -11.87 -2.76
C ALA A 225 -5.21 -11.33 -3.53
N ILE A 226 -5.89 -10.30 -3.01
CA ILE A 226 -7.01 -9.65 -3.69
C ILE A 226 -6.57 -9.01 -5.01
N GLN A 227 -5.40 -8.34 -5.03
CA GLN A 227 -4.85 -7.77 -6.26
C GLN A 227 -4.55 -8.87 -7.29
N HIS A 228 -3.96 -9.98 -6.86
CA HIS A 228 -3.69 -11.14 -7.71
C HIS A 228 -4.96 -11.73 -8.32
N LEU A 229 -6.05 -11.81 -7.56
CA LEU A 229 -7.35 -12.29 -8.06
C LEU A 229 -7.98 -11.32 -9.06
N LEU A 230 -7.87 -10.01 -8.79
CA LEU A 230 -8.29 -8.97 -9.73
C LEU A 230 -7.51 -9.03 -11.05
N ASP A 231 -6.20 -9.27 -10.98
CA ASP A 231 -5.33 -9.41 -12.16
C ASP A 231 -5.69 -10.67 -12.97
N GLN A 232 -6.18 -11.73 -12.33
CA GLN A 232 -6.74 -12.93 -12.96
C GLN A 232 -8.17 -12.73 -13.52
N GLY A 233 -8.75 -11.54 -13.36
CA GLY A 233 -10.12 -11.22 -13.79
C GLY A 233 -11.21 -11.86 -12.94
N LYS A 234 -10.86 -12.40 -11.76
CA LYS A 234 -11.78 -13.01 -10.80
C LYS A 234 -12.25 -11.95 -9.80
N ARG A 235 -13.53 -11.98 -9.45
CA ARG A 235 -14.08 -11.04 -8.46
C ARG A 235 -13.78 -11.54 -7.04
N PRO A 236 -13.26 -10.70 -6.14
CA PRO A 236 -12.95 -11.09 -4.76
C PRO A 236 -14.18 -11.49 -3.94
N GLU A 237 -15.39 -11.10 -4.37
CA GLU A 237 -16.65 -11.39 -3.67
C GLU A 237 -17.15 -12.82 -3.93
N ASP A 238 -16.75 -13.41 -5.05
CA ASP A 238 -17.24 -14.72 -5.50
C ASP A 238 -16.36 -15.88 -5.00
N ILE A 239 -15.19 -15.57 -4.41
CA ILE A 239 -14.18 -16.56 -4.06
C ILE A 239 -13.63 -16.33 -2.66
N ASN A 240 -13.57 -17.42 -1.88
CA ASN A 240 -12.90 -17.42 -0.58
C ASN A 240 -11.38 -17.38 -0.79
N ILE A 241 -10.78 -16.23 -0.46
CA ILE A 241 -9.34 -15.98 -0.57
C ILE A 241 -8.49 -17.03 0.18
N PHE A 242 -9.00 -17.56 1.30
CA PHE A 242 -8.30 -18.59 2.08
C PHE A 242 -8.23 -19.93 1.37
N ASP A 243 -9.31 -20.34 0.70
CA ASP A 243 -9.38 -21.64 0.02
C ASP A 243 -8.48 -21.64 -1.22
N GLU A 244 -8.49 -20.55 -2.01
CA GLU A 244 -7.59 -20.41 -3.16
C GLU A 244 -6.12 -20.29 -2.75
N ALA A 245 -5.80 -19.61 -1.64
CA ALA A 245 -4.43 -19.54 -1.14
C ALA A 245 -3.89 -20.92 -0.70
N GLU A 246 -4.74 -21.77 -0.11
CA GLU A 246 -4.35 -23.15 0.23
C GLU A 246 -4.17 -24.03 -1.02
N GLU A 247 -5.04 -23.87 -2.02
CA GLU A 247 -4.91 -24.59 -3.29
C GLU A 247 -3.66 -24.18 -4.09
N GLU A 248 -3.33 -22.89 -4.13
CA GLU A 248 -2.11 -22.39 -4.77
C GLU A 248 -0.85 -22.89 -4.04
N LYS A 249 -0.86 -22.88 -2.70
CA LYS A 249 0.24 -23.43 -1.91
C LYS A 249 0.44 -24.92 -2.16
N LYS A 250 -0.66 -25.69 -2.21
CA LYS A 250 -0.61 -27.12 -2.52
C LYS A 250 -0.08 -27.38 -3.93
N ARG A 251 -0.46 -26.56 -4.91
CA ARG A 251 0.04 -26.66 -6.28
C ARG A 251 1.54 -26.33 -6.36
N ALA A 252 1.99 -25.32 -5.63
CA ALA A 252 3.41 -24.97 -5.54
C ALA A 252 4.24 -26.11 -4.92
N ASP A 253 3.76 -26.70 -3.81
CA ASP A 253 4.42 -27.83 -3.13
C ASP A 253 4.49 -29.07 -4.04
N GLU A 254 3.45 -29.33 -4.84
CA GLU A 254 3.43 -30.44 -5.82
C GLU A 254 4.39 -30.20 -6.99
N GLU A 255 4.51 -28.96 -7.47
CA GLU A 255 5.44 -28.58 -8.53
C GLU A 255 6.90 -28.62 -8.04
N GLU A 256 7.16 -28.22 -6.80
CA GLU A 256 8.47 -28.30 -6.17
C GLU A 256 8.91 -29.76 -5.99
N LYS A 257 8.03 -30.63 -5.46
CA LYS A 257 8.28 -32.07 -5.40
C LYS A 257 8.55 -32.68 -6.77
N ARG A 258 7.80 -32.27 -7.80
CA ARG A 258 8.03 -32.75 -9.16
C ARG A 258 9.37 -32.30 -9.72
N LYS A 259 9.82 -31.09 -9.38
CA LYS A 259 11.15 -30.57 -9.74
C LYS A 259 12.25 -31.32 -9.00
N GLU A 260 12.08 -31.62 -7.71
CA GLU A 260 13.02 -32.40 -6.90
C GLU A 260 13.12 -33.86 -7.38
N ASP A 261 11.99 -34.50 -7.69
CA ASP A 261 11.94 -35.85 -8.26
C ASP A 261 12.58 -35.90 -9.66
N ALA A 262 12.39 -34.86 -10.47
CA ALA A 262 13.04 -34.74 -11.78
C ALA A 262 14.56 -34.50 -11.65
N LEU A 263 15.00 -33.73 -10.66
CA LEU A 263 16.41 -33.46 -10.38
C LEU A 263 17.12 -34.72 -9.86
N THR A 264 16.49 -35.47 -8.96
CA THR A 264 17.02 -36.72 -8.40
C THR A 264 17.00 -37.89 -9.40
N ALA A 265 16.06 -37.90 -10.37
CA ALA A 265 16.05 -38.88 -11.46
C ALA A 265 17.15 -38.66 -12.51
N LEU A 266 17.71 -37.44 -12.60
CA LEU A 266 18.83 -37.13 -13.50
C LEU A 266 20.21 -37.45 -12.91
N GLU A 267 20.30 -37.83 -11.63
CA GLU A 267 21.56 -38.21 -10.99
C GLU A 267 21.85 -39.71 -11.23
N PRO A 268 22.95 -40.11 -11.91
CA PRO A 268 23.21 -41.50 -12.26
C PRO A 268 23.56 -42.35 -11.02
N ARG A 269 22.68 -43.32 -10.71
CA ARG A 269 22.88 -44.35 -9.67
C ARG A 269 24.11 -45.22 -9.97
N MET A 270 25.19 -45.01 -9.21
CA MET A 270 26.29 -45.98 -9.11
C MET A 270 25.88 -47.15 -8.19
N PRO A 271 26.01 -48.42 -8.61
CA PRO A 271 25.55 -49.56 -7.83
C PRO A 271 26.54 -49.93 -6.71
N THR A 272 26.01 -50.05 -5.50
CA THR A 272 26.70 -50.60 -4.33
C THR A 272 26.47 -52.11 -4.24
N GLU A 273 27.54 -52.91 -4.18
CA GLU A 273 27.49 -54.21 -3.52
C GLU A 273 28.85 -54.60 -2.91
N ASN A 274 28.75 -55.16 -1.70
CA ASN A 274 29.72 -55.96 -0.93
C ASN A 274 30.65 -55.26 0.08
N ALA A 275 30.40 -55.65 1.34
CA ALA A 275 31.07 -55.27 2.57
C ALA A 275 32.38 -56.05 2.80
N VAL A 276 33.31 -55.43 3.56
CA VAL A 276 34.03 -55.96 4.74
C VAL A 276 34.88 -54.78 5.30
N PRO A 277 35.09 -54.70 6.64
CA PRO A 277 35.22 -53.43 7.35
C PRO A 277 36.68 -53.00 7.50
N THR A 278 36.95 -51.69 7.49
CA THR A 278 38.27 -51.18 7.89
C THR A 278 38.17 -49.77 8.47
N SER A 279 38.64 -49.69 9.73
CA SER A 279 39.26 -48.56 10.43
C SER A 279 38.64 -47.16 10.37
N ALA A 280 38.20 -46.73 11.55
CA ALA A 280 38.09 -45.33 11.93
C ALA A 280 39.38 -44.54 11.62
N GLY A 281 39.22 -43.38 10.96
CA GLY A 281 40.25 -42.39 10.67
C GLY A 281 39.59 -41.02 10.43
N PRO A 282 40.25 -39.90 10.75
CA PRO A 282 39.59 -38.70 11.27
C PRO A 282 38.99 -37.78 10.19
N ARG A 283 37.90 -37.12 10.60
CA ARG A 283 37.17 -36.08 9.87
C ARG A 283 38.11 -34.91 9.52
N PRO A 284 38.26 -34.51 8.23
CA PRO A 284 38.93 -33.27 7.89
C PRO A 284 38.06 -32.07 8.31
N PRO A 285 38.66 -30.95 8.74
CA PRO A 285 37.94 -29.80 9.27
C PRO A 285 37.10 -29.12 8.19
N GLN A 286 35.86 -28.79 8.55
CA GLN A 286 34.98 -27.94 7.75
C GLN A 286 35.64 -26.57 7.59
N GLN A 287 35.97 -26.18 6.37
CA GLN A 287 36.32 -24.81 6.06
C GLN A 287 35.08 -23.92 6.29
N PRO A 288 35.21 -22.79 7.00
CA PRO A 288 34.11 -21.86 7.16
C PRO A 288 33.73 -21.29 5.79
N ARG A 289 32.43 -21.27 5.49
CA ARG A 289 31.86 -20.66 4.30
C ARG A 289 32.35 -19.20 4.22
N GLU A 290 33.05 -18.88 3.15
CA GLU A 290 33.46 -17.52 2.83
C GLU A 290 32.20 -16.64 2.72
N ALA A 291 32.15 -15.58 3.52
CA ALA A 291 31.12 -14.57 3.45
C ALA A 291 31.30 -13.78 2.14
N PHE A 292 30.21 -13.65 1.40
CA PHE A 292 30.11 -12.85 0.20
C PHE A 292 30.26 -11.35 0.56
N ASN A 293 31.44 -10.79 0.33
CA ASN A 293 31.71 -9.36 0.43
C ASN A 293 31.57 -8.72 -0.95
N ALA A 294 30.38 -8.20 -1.26
CA ALA A 294 30.09 -7.52 -2.53
C ALA A 294 29.82 -6.02 -2.37
N PHE A 295 30.38 -5.39 -1.33
CA PHE A 295 30.13 -3.97 -1.03
C PHE A 295 31.36 -3.19 -0.53
N ASP A 296 32.57 -3.62 -0.90
CA ASP A 296 33.82 -2.96 -0.45
C ASP A 296 34.64 -2.35 -1.60
N ASP A 297 33.99 -2.00 -2.72
CA ASP A 297 34.67 -1.47 -3.92
C ASP A 297 34.21 -0.04 -4.27
N PHE A 298 33.82 0.73 -3.25
CA PHE A 298 33.52 2.16 -3.36
C PHE A 298 34.17 2.90 -2.19
N ASP A 299 35.49 3.07 -2.24
CA ASP A 299 36.22 4.19 -1.65
C ASP A 299 37.68 4.17 -2.15
N ASP A 300 37.92 4.85 -3.29
CA ASP A 300 39.14 5.61 -3.63
C ASP A 300 38.89 6.55 -4.83
#